data_AF-A0A8H5DAI0-F1
#
_entry.id   AF-A0A8H5DAI0-F1
#
_cell.length_a   1.000
_cell.length_b   1.000
_cell.length_c   1.000
_cell.angle_alpha   90.00
_cell.angle_beta   90.00
_cell.angle_gamma   90.00
#
_symmetry.space_group_name_H-M   'P 1'
#
loop_
_entity.id
_entity.type
_entity.pdbx_description
1 polymer ?
#
loop_
_entity_poly.entity_id
_entity_poly.type
_entity_poly.pdbx_seq_one_letter_code
_entity_poly.pdbx_strand_id
1 'polypeptide(L)'
;MAYSQPHPRLSVLSNSSQSSVDQFSPTSSSARYSLPSAPSIHTTIGSAKPTQGPRPNIYDRNLNKTRIAEVSASSFTFLFSEIVQYTHKRVSGINDLERRLNTLGYRIGTRVLELMVWRAESSSKAPKREIRLVPALMVIHTQVWKAVYGKPADAIEKSVENADEYMIIDNDPPIERNISVPRDLGGLSCSSFTAGIVEAVLDGFGFPARVTAHGTPTAQHPSRTTILIKLEKSVLEREELLKQ
;
A
#
# COMPACT_ATOMS: atom_id res chain seq x y z
N MET A 1 13.92 38.11 18.19
CA MET A 1 14.67 37.06 17.46
C MET A 1 14.18 35.71 17.97
N ALA A 2 13.33 35.05 17.18
CA ALA A 2 12.74 33.76 17.56
C ALA A 2 13.48 32.64 16.82
N TYR A 3 14.01 31.67 17.56
CA TYR A 3 14.72 30.53 17.00
C TYR A 3 13.72 29.43 16.63
N SER A 4 13.83 28.97 15.38
CA SER A 4 13.08 27.86 14.78
C SER A 4 13.49 26.51 15.37
N GLN A 5 12.53 25.71 15.81
CA GLN A 5 12.70 24.31 16.21
C GLN A 5 12.91 23.40 14.98
N PRO A 6 13.85 22.44 14.99
CA PRO A 6 14.07 21.54 13.87
C PRO A 6 13.13 20.32 13.89
N HIS A 7 12.70 19.87 12.70
CA HIS A 7 11.86 18.68 12.48
C HIS A 7 12.61 17.36 12.75
N PRO A 8 11.92 16.29 13.19
CA PRO A 8 12.55 15.02 13.53
C PRO A 8 12.73 14.15 12.27
N ARG A 9 13.81 14.39 11.53
CA ARG A 9 14.34 13.46 10.52
C ARG A 9 15.78 13.11 10.85
N LEU A 10 16.01 12.04 11.61
CA LEU A 10 17.28 11.32 11.61
C LEU A 10 17.02 9.81 11.74
N SER A 11 17.30 9.11 10.64
CA SER A 11 17.34 7.66 10.54
C SER A 11 18.57 7.12 11.24
N VAL A 12 18.39 6.23 12.22
CA VAL A 12 19.48 5.40 12.76
C VAL A 12 19.71 4.26 11.75
N LEU A 13 20.87 4.27 11.11
CA LEU A 13 21.35 3.18 10.26
C LEU A 13 21.76 2.02 11.17
N SER A 14 21.04 0.89 11.11
CA SER A 14 21.46 -0.35 11.76
C SER A 14 22.52 -1.05 10.91
N ASN A 15 23.78 -1.00 11.36
CA ASN A 15 24.86 -1.85 10.89
C ASN A 15 24.86 -3.16 11.68
N SER A 16 24.43 -4.25 11.06
CA SER A 16 24.77 -5.60 11.53
C SER A 16 24.57 -6.62 10.41
N SER A 17 25.58 -6.73 9.56
CA SER A 17 25.86 -7.90 8.73
C SER A 17 26.96 -8.71 9.43
N GLN A 18 26.61 -9.86 10.00
CA GLN A 18 27.58 -10.92 10.27
C GLN A 18 27.00 -12.24 9.79
N SER A 19 27.72 -12.83 8.84
CA SER A 19 27.60 -14.18 8.35
C SER A 19 28.01 -15.18 9.43
N SER A 20 27.23 -16.24 9.64
CA SER A 20 27.67 -17.41 10.38
C SER A 20 27.30 -18.65 9.58
N VAL A 21 28.32 -19.15 8.88
CA VAL A 21 28.35 -20.48 8.28
C VAL A 21 28.94 -21.41 9.34
N ASP A 22 28.28 -22.55 9.51
CA ASP A 22 28.73 -23.76 10.20
C ASP A 22 28.99 -23.69 11.71
N GLN A 23 28.19 -24.44 12.49
CA GLN A 23 28.70 -25.51 13.36
C GLN A 23 27.58 -26.28 14.11
N PHE A 24 27.52 -27.59 13.81
CA PHE A 24 27.13 -28.75 14.63
C PHE A 24 25.72 -28.87 15.27
N SER A 25 24.96 -29.84 14.75
CA SER A 25 24.03 -30.72 15.50
C SER A 25 24.85 -31.83 16.22
N PRO A 26 24.34 -32.61 17.20
CA PRO A 26 22.94 -32.79 17.64
C PRO A 26 22.71 -32.79 19.18
N THR A 27 21.45 -32.67 19.63
CA THR A 27 20.81 -33.57 20.64
C THR A 27 19.44 -33.04 21.11
N SER A 28 18.44 -33.92 21.00
CA SER A 28 17.32 -34.14 21.91
C SER A 28 16.86 -33.01 22.84
N SER A 29 15.74 -32.35 22.50
CA SER A 29 14.66 -32.10 23.48
C SER A 29 13.32 -31.89 22.78
N SER A 30 12.37 -32.75 23.13
CA SER A 30 11.00 -32.78 22.62
C SER A 30 10.09 -31.82 23.40
N ALA A 31 9.37 -30.94 22.70
CA ALA A 31 8.09 -30.37 23.12
C ALA A 31 7.24 -30.13 21.87
N ARG A 32 6.49 -31.13 21.38
CA ARG A 32 5.06 -31.39 21.67
C ARG A 32 4.14 -30.18 21.45
N TYR A 33 3.86 -29.84 20.19
CA TYR A 33 2.53 -29.47 19.68
C TYR A 33 2.47 -29.77 18.17
N SER A 34 2.08 -30.98 17.80
CA SER A 34 1.79 -31.36 16.41
C SER A 34 0.37 -31.93 16.35
N LEU A 35 -0.51 -31.24 15.62
CA LEU A 35 -1.84 -31.73 15.26
C LEU A 35 -1.71 -33.00 14.39
N PRO A 36 -2.61 -33.99 14.52
CA PRO A 36 -2.55 -35.19 13.70
C PRO A 36 -2.94 -34.88 12.26
N SER A 37 -2.10 -35.32 11.31
CA SER A 37 -2.42 -35.33 9.88
C SER A 37 -3.45 -36.43 9.61
N ALA A 38 -4.59 -36.09 9.01
CA ALA A 38 -5.61 -37.05 8.62
C ALA A 38 -5.05 -38.04 7.57
N PRO A 39 -5.45 -39.33 7.57
CA PRO A 39 -5.02 -40.27 6.55
C PRO A 39 -5.83 -40.06 5.26
N SER A 40 -5.15 -39.80 4.15
CA SER A 40 -5.74 -39.90 2.82
C SER A 40 -5.74 -41.36 2.36
N ILE A 41 -6.93 -41.88 2.09
CA ILE A 41 -7.18 -43.22 1.54
C ILE A 41 -6.59 -43.29 0.12
N HIS A 42 -5.72 -44.27 -0.13
CA HIS A 42 -5.17 -44.60 -1.43
C HIS A 42 -6.14 -45.48 -2.22
N THR A 43 -6.42 -45.12 -3.49
CA THR A 43 -6.90 -46.07 -4.50
C THR A 43 -6.37 -45.72 -5.90
N THR A 44 -5.64 -46.68 -6.48
CA THR A 44 -5.39 -47.02 -7.90
C THR A 44 -4.58 -46.12 -8.86
N ILE A 45 -3.37 -46.63 -9.17
CA ILE A 45 -2.84 -47.00 -10.51
C ILE A 45 -2.91 -45.96 -11.65
N GLY A 46 -1.72 -45.57 -12.14
CA GLY A 46 -1.52 -45.31 -13.57
C GLY A 46 -1.35 -43.86 -14.02
N SER A 47 -0.23 -43.22 -13.65
CA SER A 47 0.53 -42.33 -14.55
C SER A 47 1.79 -41.87 -13.82
N ALA A 48 2.95 -42.04 -14.47
CA ALA A 48 4.23 -41.61 -13.93
C ALA A 48 4.18 -40.10 -13.65
N LYS A 49 4.20 -39.74 -12.36
CA LYS A 49 4.39 -38.37 -11.91
C LYS A 49 5.75 -37.93 -12.49
N PRO A 50 5.85 -36.84 -13.28
CA PRO A 50 7.16 -36.34 -13.68
C PRO A 50 7.93 -36.10 -12.39
N THR A 51 9.12 -36.69 -12.32
CA THR A 51 10.09 -36.48 -11.24
C THR A 51 10.17 -34.99 -11.00
N GLN A 52 9.69 -34.54 -9.83
CA GLN A 52 9.82 -33.14 -9.44
C GLN A 52 11.32 -32.87 -9.38
N GLY A 53 11.84 -32.20 -10.42
CA GLY A 53 13.21 -31.72 -10.42
C GLY A 53 13.48 -30.92 -9.15
N PRO A 54 14.76 -30.76 -8.76
CA PRO A 54 15.11 -30.00 -7.57
C PRO A 54 14.38 -28.66 -7.59
N ARG A 55 13.60 -28.39 -6.54
CA ARG A 55 12.88 -27.12 -6.42
C ARG A 55 13.92 -26.00 -6.59
N PRO A 56 13.73 -25.05 -7.51
CA PRO A 56 14.72 -24.01 -7.75
C PRO A 56 14.99 -23.29 -6.43
N ASN A 57 16.27 -23.01 -6.16
CA ASN A 57 16.67 -22.35 -4.94
C ASN A 57 15.99 -20.98 -4.87
N ILE A 58 15.71 -20.48 -3.67
CA ILE A 58 15.16 -19.14 -3.50
C ILE A 58 16.04 -18.06 -4.15
N TYR A 59 17.35 -18.31 -4.23
CA TYR A 59 18.31 -17.45 -4.91
C TYR A 59 18.22 -17.48 -6.45
N ASP A 60 17.70 -18.56 -7.04
CA ASP A 60 17.49 -18.68 -8.49
C ASP A 60 16.17 -18.02 -8.94
N ARG A 61 15.34 -17.59 -7.97
CA ARG A 61 14.06 -16.97 -8.23
C ARG A 61 14.25 -15.49 -8.55
N ASN A 62 13.85 -15.09 -9.76
CA ASN A 62 13.82 -13.69 -10.15
C ASN A 62 13.00 -12.86 -9.14
N LEU A 63 13.64 -11.88 -8.49
CA LEU A 63 13.03 -10.97 -7.50
C LEU A 63 11.80 -10.24 -8.04
N ASN A 64 11.75 -10.00 -9.36
CA ASN A 64 10.65 -9.30 -10.02
C ASN A 64 9.47 -10.22 -10.34
N LYS A 65 9.58 -11.55 -10.15
CA LYS A 65 8.52 -12.53 -10.45
C LYS A 65 7.94 -13.14 -9.16
N THR A 66 7.12 -12.36 -8.48
CA THR A 66 6.43 -12.73 -7.23
C THR A 66 5.09 -13.45 -7.45
N ARG A 67 4.91 -14.20 -8.54
CA ARG A 67 3.68 -14.97 -8.89
C ARG A 67 3.19 -16.00 -7.83
N ILE A 68 3.84 -16.09 -6.68
CA ILE A 68 3.56 -17.04 -5.58
C ILE A 68 3.44 -16.31 -4.23
N ALA A 69 3.27 -14.98 -4.22
CA ALA A 69 3.18 -14.18 -3.00
C ALA A 69 1.80 -13.54 -2.81
N GLU A 70 0.75 -14.14 -3.37
CA GLU A 70 -0.62 -13.71 -3.11
C GLU A 70 -1.05 -14.20 -1.72
N VAL A 71 -1.58 -13.29 -0.92
CA VAL A 71 -2.10 -13.54 0.43
C VAL A 71 -3.61 -13.40 0.39
N SER A 72 -4.32 -14.16 1.24
CA SER A 72 -5.77 -14.02 1.35
C SER A 72 -6.16 -12.59 1.73
N ALA A 73 -7.15 -12.02 1.03
CA ALA A 73 -7.70 -10.71 1.33
C ALA A 73 -8.22 -10.61 2.78
N SER A 74 -8.72 -11.73 3.33
CA SER A 74 -9.17 -11.80 4.73
C SER A 74 -8.01 -11.60 5.71
N SER A 75 -6.81 -12.10 5.39
CA SER A 75 -5.63 -11.90 6.25
C SER A 75 -5.27 -10.42 6.37
N PHE A 76 -5.30 -9.70 5.24
CA PHE A 76 -5.09 -8.25 5.25
C PHE A 76 -6.21 -7.53 6.02
N THR A 77 -7.47 -7.93 5.81
CA THR A 77 -8.62 -7.34 6.50
C THR A 77 -8.49 -7.43 8.03
N PHE A 78 -8.17 -8.62 8.57
CA PHE A 78 -8.01 -8.79 10.01
C PHE A 78 -6.83 -7.97 10.55
N LEU A 79 -5.70 -7.96 9.84
CA LEU A 79 -4.56 -7.14 10.22
C LEU A 79 -4.92 -5.65 10.23
N PHE A 80 -5.58 -5.17 9.19
CA PHE A 80 -5.94 -3.76 9.05
C PHE A 80 -6.98 -3.33 10.08
N SER A 81 -7.97 -4.18 10.37
CA SER A 81 -8.93 -3.95 11.46
C SER A 81 -8.22 -3.75 12.80
N GLU A 82 -7.23 -4.59 13.12
CA GLU A 82 -6.48 -4.44 14.37
C GLU A 82 -5.54 -3.22 14.35
N ILE A 83 -4.98 -2.84 13.20
CA ILE A 83 -4.23 -1.57 13.06
C ILE A 83 -5.14 -0.38 13.40
N VAL A 84 -6.37 -0.34 12.88
CA VAL A 84 -7.34 0.72 13.16
C VAL A 84 -7.69 0.74 14.66
N GLN A 85 -8.04 -0.41 15.24
CA GLN A 85 -8.37 -0.51 16.67
C GLN A 85 -7.20 -0.14 17.58
N TYR A 86 -5.99 -0.62 17.27
CA TYR A 86 -4.77 -0.31 18.00
C TYR A 86 -4.47 1.19 17.99
N THR A 87 -4.69 1.83 16.85
CA THR A 87 -4.46 3.27 16.65
C THR A 87 -5.52 4.09 17.35
N HIS A 88 -6.79 3.70 17.25
CA HIS A 88 -7.93 4.35 17.89
C HIS A 88 -7.77 4.40 19.42
N LYS A 89 -7.27 3.32 20.05
CA LYS A 89 -6.98 3.27 21.50
C LYS A 89 -5.87 4.24 21.96
N ARG A 90 -5.13 4.88 21.03
CA ARG A 90 -3.94 5.71 21.30
C ARG A 90 -4.05 7.14 20.78
N VAL A 91 -5.24 7.54 20.37
CA VAL A 91 -5.54 8.88 19.87
C VAL A 91 -6.76 9.43 20.57
N SER A 92 -6.85 10.75 20.66
CA SER A 92 -7.90 11.43 21.42
C SER A 92 -9.11 11.80 20.55
N GLY A 93 -9.00 11.74 19.23
CA GLY A 93 -10.09 12.07 18.31
C GLY A 93 -9.93 11.51 16.91
N ILE A 94 -10.99 11.64 16.11
CA ILE A 94 -11.09 11.13 14.73
C ILE A 94 -9.98 11.72 13.84
N ASN A 95 -9.76 13.03 13.89
CA ASN A 95 -8.72 13.68 13.10
C ASN A 95 -7.31 13.13 13.39
N ASP A 96 -7.02 12.79 14.64
CA ASP A 96 -5.74 12.21 15.03
C ASP A 96 -5.62 10.74 14.58
N LEU A 97 -6.72 10.00 14.61
CA LEU A 97 -6.81 8.65 14.04
C LEU A 97 -6.52 8.69 12.54
N GLU A 98 -7.22 9.54 11.79
CA GLU A 98 -7.03 9.73 10.36
C GLU A 98 -5.60 10.13 10.01
N ARG A 99 -5.03 11.10 10.75
CA ARG A 99 -3.63 11.52 10.58
C ARG A 99 -2.65 10.35 10.80
N ARG A 100 -2.86 9.53 11.83
CA ARG A 100 -2.01 8.36 12.08
C ARG A 100 -2.17 7.29 11.00
N LEU A 101 -3.39 7.02 10.55
CA LEU A 101 -3.65 6.07 9.46
C LEU A 101 -3.01 6.55 8.15
N ASN A 102 -3.13 7.85 7.83
CA ASN A 102 -2.42 8.47 6.71
C ASN A 102 -0.90 8.27 6.85
N THR A 103 -0.31 8.53 8.02
CA THR A 103 1.14 8.34 8.23
C THR A 103 1.58 6.89 7.97
N LEU A 104 0.78 5.90 8.37
CA LEU A 104 1.05 4.48 8.07
C LEU A 104 0.95 4.21 6.56
N GLY A 105 -0.09 4.74 5.92
CA GLY A 105 -0.29 4.68 4.48
C GLY A 105 0.87 5.30 3.70
N TYR A 106 1.35 6.47 4.13
CA TYR A 106 2.47 7.18 3.53
C TYR A 106 3.73 6.32 3.47
N ARG A 107 4.09 5.69 4.59
CA ARG A 107 5.25 4.78 4.65
C ARG A 107 5.13 3.62 3.68
N ILE A 108 3.92 3.11 3.47
CA ILE A 108 3.65 2.03 2.51
C ILE A 108 3.72 2.58 1.09
N GLY A 109 3.12 3.73 0.81
CA GLY A 109 3.16 4.39 -0.49
C GLY A 109 4.57 4.66 -0.98
N THR A 110 5.49 5.09 -0.10
CA THR A 110 6.91 5.23 -0.44
C THR A 110 7.50 3.91 -0.95
N ARG A 111 7.25 2.79 -0.25
CA ARG A 111 7.76 1.46 -0.64
C ARG A 111 7.09 0.94 -1.91
N VAL A 112 5.79 1.20 -2.08
CA VAL A 112 5.06 0.83 -3.31
C VAL A 112 5.68 1.55 -4.51
N LEU A 113 5.92 2.86 -4.41
CA LEU A 113 6.55 3.63 -5.48
C LEU A 113 7.96 3.11 -5.80
N GLU A 114 8.82 2.94 -4.79
CA GLU A 114 10.18 2.41 -4.97
C GLU A 114 10.17 1.07 -5.72
N LEU A 115 9.34 0.12 -5.29
CA LEU A 115 9.24 -1.19 -5.93
C LEU A 115 8.67 -1.12 -7.35
N MET A 116 7.72 -0.23 -7.60
CA MET A 116 7.15 -0.04 -8.94
C MET A 116 8.18 0.54 -9.91
N VAL A 117 8.92 1.56 -9.48
CA VAL A 117 10.00 2.16 -10.28
C VAL A 117 11.08 1.12 -10.56
N TRP A 118 11.57 0.42 -9.54
CA TRP A 118 12.59 -0.63 -9.69
C TRP A 118 12.20 -1.72 -10.71
N ARG A 119 10.94 -2.18 -10.66
CA ARG A 119 10.43 -3.19 -11.60
C ARG A 119 10.30 -2.65 -13.02
N ALA A 120 9.91 -1.39 -13.16
CA ALA A 120 9.82 -0.72 -14.46
C ALA A 120 11.21 -0.55 -15.10
N GLU A 121 12.20 -0.11 -14.32
CA GLU A 121 13.61 0.00 -14.75
C GLU A 121 14.20 -1.36 -15.15
N SER A 122 13.88 -2.42 -14.39
CA SER A 122 14.34 -3.77 -14.71
C SER A 122 13.75 -4.35 -16.00
N SER A 123 12.57 -3.87 -16.41
CA SER A 123 11.80 -4.45 -17.53
C SER A 123 11.93 -3.62 -18.82
N SER A 124 12.35 -2.37 -18.72
CA SER A 124 12.45 -1.43 -19.84
C SER A 124 13.84 -0.82 -19.92
N LYS A 125 14.39 -0.73 -21.13
CA LYS A 125 15.67 -0.04 -21.39
C LYS A 125 15.56 1.49 -21.27
N ALA A 126 14.34 2.03 -21.26
CA ALA A 126 14.06 3.46 -21.10
C ALA A 126 12.87 3.62 -20.14
N PRO A 127 13.10 3.51 -18.82
CA PRO A 127 12.05 3.72 -17.82
C PRO A 127 11.52 5.15 -17.91
N LYS A 128 10.21 5.29 -18.08
CA LYS A 128 9.54 6.59 -18.16
C LYS A 128 9.19 7.07 -16.76
N ARG A 129 9.72 8.23 -16.37
CA ARG A 129 9.30 8.95 -15.17
C ARG A 129 8.27 9.99 -15.55
N GLU A 130 7.12 9.96 -14.89
CA GLU A 130 6.08 10.96 -15.14
C GLU A 130 6.50 12.31 -14.56
N ILE A 131 6.57 13.32 -15.44
CA ILE A 131 6.90 14.71 -15.08
C ILE A 131 5.69 15.64 -15.17
N ARG A 132 4.60 15.16 -15.79
CA ARG A 132 3.33 15.87 -15.95
C ARG A 132 2.30 15.34 -14.97
N LEU A 133 1.52 16.23 -14.38
CA LEU A 133 0.57 15.90 -13.33
C LEU A 133 -0.50 14.88 -13.76
N VAL A 134 -1.17 15.12 -14.89
CA VAL A 134 -2.29 14.25 -15.35
C VAL A 134 -1.81 12.81 -15.61
N PRO A 135 -0.70 12.57 -16.33
CA PRO A 135 -0.12 11.23 -16.43
C PRO A 135 0.26 10.60 -15.09
N ALA A 136 0.83 11.38 -14.15
CA ALA A 136 1.18 10.87 -12.83
C ALA A 136 -0.06 10.42 -12.03
N LEU A 137 -1.12 11.22 -12.07
CA LEU A 137 -2.42 10.89 -11.50
C LEU A 137 -3.03 9.62 -12.13
N MET A 138 -2.88 9.45 -13.46
CA MET A 138 -3.32 8.22 -14.13
C MET A 138 -2.52 6.98 -13.72
N VAL A 139 -1.22 7.13 -13.43
CA VAL A 139 -0.40 6.04 -12.87
C VAL A 139 -0.91 5.65 -11.48
N ILE A 140 -1.32 6.62 -10.65
CA ILE A 140 -1.91 6.33 -9.34
C ILE A 140 -3.24 5.56 -9.50
N HIS A 141 -4.14 6.09 -10.33
CA HIS A 141 -5.44 5.48 -10.61
C HIS A 141 -5.34 4.03 -11.11
N THR A 142 -4.39 3.74 -11.99
CA THR A 142 -4.31 2.43 -12.66
C THR A 142 -3.30 1.51 -11.99
N GLN A 143 -2.04 1.92 -11.90
CA GLN A 143 -0.94 1.02 -11.54
C GLN A 143 -0.76 0.92 -10.03
N VAL A 144 -0.79 2.05 -9.31
CA VAL A 144 -0.67 2.04 -7.85
C VAL A 144 -1.90 1.37 -7.25
N TRP A 145 -3.10 1.74 -7.70
CA TRP A 145 -4.34 1.12 -7.22
C TRP A 145 -4.33 -0.39 -7.46
N LYS A 146 -3.92 -0.85 -8.65
CA LYS A 146 -3.81 -2.28 -8.94
C LYS A 146 -2.74 -2.98 -8.10
N ALA A 147 -1.61 -2.32 -7.84
CA ALA A 147 -0.54 -2.89 -7.02
C ALA A 147 -0.96 -3.07 -5.56
N VAL A 148 -1.80 -2.18 -5.03
CA VAL A 148 -2.24 -2.20 -3.62
C VAL A 148 -3.54 -2.98 -3.43
N TYR A 149 -4.51 -2.83 -4.34
CA TYR A 149 -5.88 -3.31 -4.21
C TYR A 149 -6.30 -4.34 -5.26
N GLY A 150 -5.44 -4.65 -6.24
CA GLY A 150 -5.72 -5.65 -7.29
C GLY A 150 -6.67 -5.17 -8.39
N LYS A 151 -7.22 -3.96 -8.29
CA LYS A 151 -8.07 -3.31 -9.31
C LYS A 151 -7.63 -1.85 -9.54
N PRO A 152 -7.90 -1.26 -10.72
CA PRO A 152 -7.82 0.19 -10.88
C PRO A 152 -8.84 0.89 -9.96
N ALA A 153 -8.64 2.17 -9.69
CA ALA A 153 -9.68 3.01 -9.12
C ALA A 153 -10.87 3.14 -10.10
N ASP A 154 -12.01 3.59 -9.59
CA ASP A 154 -13.25 3.65 -10.38
C ASP A 154 -13.28 4.89 -11.28
N ALA A 155 -12.78 6.02 -10.78
CA ALA A 155 -12.68 7.24 -11.58
C ALA A 155 -11.59 8.20 -11.05
N ILE A 156 -11.20 9.13 -11.92
CA ILE A 156 -10.45 10.31 -11.54
C ILE A 156 -11.09 11.56 -12.15
N GLU A 157 -11.31 12.57 -11.32
CA GLU A 157 -12.02 13.79 -11.67
C GLU A 157 -11.18 15.01 -11.28
N LYS A 158 -11.29 16.10 -12.06
CA LYS A 158 -10.77 17.41 -11.66
C LYS A 158 -11.92 18.19 -11.03
N SER A 159 -11.65 18.90 -9.93
CA SER A 159 -12.64 19.79 -9.34
C SER A 159 -13.03 20.90 -10.33
N VAL A 160 -14.33 21.19 -10.39
CA VAL A 160 -14.89 22.28 -11.20
C VAL A 160 -14.74 23.62 -10.47
N GLU A 161 -14.75 23.58 -9.14
CA GLU A 161 -14.70 24.77 -8.28
C GLU A 161 -13.26 25.22 -8.03
N ASN A 162 -12.34 24.27 -7.90
CA ASN A 162 -10.98 24.51 -7.44
C ASN A 162 -9.95 23.95 -8.42
N ALA A 163 -9.16 24.83 -9.04
CA ALA A 163 -8.16 24.40 -10.04
C ALA A 163 -7.01 23.58 -9.44
N ASP A 164 -6.77 23.69 -8.13
CA ASP A 164 -5.78 22.96 -7.34
C ASP A 164 -6.27 21.60 -6.85
N GLU A 165 -7.49 21.19 -7.18
CA GLU A 165 -8.11 19.98 -6.63
C GLU A 165 -8.41 18.92 -7.68
N TYR A 166 -8.00 17.68 -7.35
CA TYR A 166 -8.31 16.46 -8.08
C TYR A 166 -8.90 15.43 -7.13
N MET A 167 -9.70 14.51 -7.65
CA MET A 167 -10.43 13.52 -6.88
C MET A 167 -10.25 12.14 -7.49
N ILE A 168 -9.80 11.16 -6.70
CA ILE A 168 -9.83 9.74 -7.09
C ILE A 168 -11.02 9.11 -6.38
N ILE A 169 -11.86 8.41 -7.13
CA ILE A 169 -13.07 7.78 -6.62
C ILE A 169 -12.84 6.26 -6.52
N ASP A 170 -13.18 5.70 -5.36
CA ASP A 170 -13.31 4.26 -5.15
C ASP A 170 -14.73 3.97 -4.66
N ASN A 171 -15.51 3.26 -5.47
CA ASN A 171 -16.91 2.96 -5.18
C ASN A 171 -17.06 1.87 -4.10
N ASP A 172 -16.03 1.05 -3.92
CA ASP A 172 -16.04 -0.11 -3.05
C ASP A 172 -14.61 -0.36 -2.52
N PRO A 173 -14.11 0.53 -1.64
CA PRO A 173 -12.74 0.47 -1.14
C PRO A 173 -12.52 -0.83 -0.34
N PRO A 174 -11.60 -1.72 -0.78
CA PRO A 174 -11.45 -3.04 -0.16
C PRO A 174 -11.09 -3.00 1.33
N ILE A 175 -10.46 -1.92 1.77
CA ILE A 175 -10.02 -1.74 3.16
C ILE A 175 -11.16 -1.36 4.11
N GLU A 176 -12.26 -0.79 3.61
CA GLU A 176 -13.41 -0.37 4.43
C GLU A 176 -14.55 -1.38 4.38
N ARG A 177 -14.62 -2.24 3.35
CA ARG A 177 -15.70 -3.22 3.14
C ARG A 177 -16.06 -4.06 4.37
N ASN A 178 -15.06 -4.40 5.17
CA ASN A 178 -15.19 -5.28 6.33
C ASN A 178 -15.01 -4.54 7.66
N ILE A 179 -14.97 -3.20 7.64
CA ILE A 179 -14.89 -2.36 8.84
C ILE A 179 -16.27 -1.77 9.10
N SER A 180 -16.80 -2.02 10.29
CA SER A 180 -18.01 -1.36 10.77
C SER A 180 -17.60 -0.20 11.69
N VAL A 181 -17.86 1.03 11.24
CA VAL A 181 -17.57 2.22 12.04
C VAL A 181 -18.74 2.44 13.03
N PRO A 182 -18.48 2.51 14.35
CA PRO A 182 -19.48 2.90 15.34
C PRO A 182 -20.16 4.23 15.00
N ARG A 183 -21.44 4.40 15.35
CA ARG A 183 -22.23 5.58 14.94
C ARG A 183 -21.68 6.90 15.47
N ASP A 184 -21.03 6.86 16.62
CA ASP A 184 -20.31 7.96 17.27
C ASP A 184 -19.03 8.39 16.51
N LEU A 185 -18.53 7.53 15.63
CA LEU A 185 -17.37 7.78 14.78
C LEU A 185 -17.74 8.03 13.31
N GLY A 186 -19.00 8.36 13.01
CA GLY A 186 -19.55 8.38 11.64
C GLY A 186 -18.87 9.31 10.63
N GLY A 187 -17.99 10.22 11.06
CA GLY A 187 -17.15 11.05 10.18
C GLY A 187 -15.79 10.45 9.81
N LEU A 188 -15.41 9.31 10.40
CA LEU A 188 -14.11 8.67 10.17
C LEU A 188 -14.04 8.01 8.78
N SER A 189 -13.02 8.36 8.00
CA SER A 189 -12.62 7.60 6.83
C SER A 189 -11.34 6.79 7.10
N CYS A 190 -11.46 5.47 7.14
CA CYS A 190 -10.30 4.58 7.25
C CYS A 190 -9.44 4.61 5.97
N SER A 191 -10.02 5.04 4.85
CA SER A 191 -9.32 5.40 3.62
C SER A 191 -8.37 6.59 3.75
N SER A 192 -8.28 7.23 4.92
CA SER A 192 -7.12 8.08 5.25
C SER A 192 -5.79 7.32 5.09
N PHE A 193 -5.78 6.01 5.32
CA PHE A 193 -4.65 5.14 4.98
C PHE A 193 -4.33 5.15 3.48
N THR A 194 -5.34 5.03 2.62
CA THR A 194 -5.20 5.13 1.16
C THR A 194 -4.74 6.52 0.73
N ALA A 195 -5.29 7.58 1.35
CA ALA A 195 -4.86 8.95 1.10
C ALA A 195 -3.36 9.13 1.37
N GLY A 196 -2.83 8.55 2.45
CA GLY A 196 -1.39 8.55 2.73
C GLY A 196 -0.56 7.85 1.65
N ILE A 197 -1.04 6.72 1.12
CA ILE A 197 -0.37 6.03 -0.01
C ILE A 197 -0.28 6.96 -1.22
N VAL A 198 -1.39 7.61 -1.58
CA VAL A 198 -1.47 8.55 -2.71
C VAL A 198 -0.55 9.75 -2.49
N GLU A 199 -0.56 10.33 -1.29
CA GLU A 199 0.30 11.44 -0.89
C GLU A 199 1.79 11.10 -1.07
N ALA A 200 2.23 9.96 -0.58
CA ALA A 200 3.62 9.52 -0.73
C ALA A 200 4.05 9.32 -2.18
N VAL A 201 3.13 8.83 -3.03
CA VAL A 201 3.43 8.63 -4.46
C VAL A 201 3.53 9.97 -5.19
N LEU A 202 2.61 10.90 -4.91
CA LEU A 202 2.64 12.25 -5.47
C LEU A 202 3.92 13.00 -5.06
N ASP A 203 4.31 12.92 -3.80
CA ASP A 203 5.58 13.45 -3.30
C ASP A 203 6.77 12.86 -4.05
N GLY A 204 6.81 11.54 -4.23
CA GLY A 204 7.89 10.86 -4.94
C GLY A 204 7.97 11.22 -6.43
N PHE A 205 6.87 11.65 -7.03
CA PHE A 205 6.84 12.21 -8.38
C PHE A 205 7.14 13.72 -8.42
N GLY A 206 7.27 14.39 -7.28
CA GLY A 206 7.51 15.83 -7.19
C GLY A 206 6.26 16.67 -7.41
N PHE A 207 5.09 16.16 -7.00
CA PHE A 207 3.81 16.86 -6.99
C PHE A 207 3.30 16.99 -5.54
N PRO A 208 3.96 17.77 -4.67
CA PRO A 208 3.53 17.88 -3.28
C PRO A 208 2.06 18.33 -3.19
N ALA A 209 1.30 17.62 -2.36
CA ALA A 209 -0.13 17.79 -2.23
C ALA A 209 -0.60 17.38 -0.84
N ARG A 210 -1.65 18.01 -0.34
CA ARG A 210 -2.39 17.50 0.81
C ARG A 210 -3.46 16.54 0.33
N VAL A 211 -3.44 15.31 0.82
CA VAL A 211 -4.40 14.28 0.42
C VAL A 211 -5.28 13.86 1.59
N THR A 212 -6.58 13.90 1.41
CA THR A 212 -7.58 13.50 2.42
C THR A 212 -8.57 12.50 1.84
N ALA A 213 -9.24 11.74 2.71
CA ALA A 213 -10.26 10.78 2.32
C ALA A 213 -11.61 11.17 2.91
N HIS A 214 -12.67 11.07 2.11
CA HIS A 214 -14.02 11.42 2.51
C HIS A 214 -15.00 10.36 2.04
N GLY A 215 -15.86 9.88 2.95
CA GLY A 215 -17.01 9.06 2.57
C GLY A 215 -18.00 9.90 1.78
N THR A 216 -18.27 9.52 0.53
CA THR A 216 -19.19 10.22 -0.38
C THR A 216 -20.21 9.21 -0.93
N PRO A 217 -21.07 8.65 -0.06
CA PRO A 217 -21.98 7.58 -0.43
C PRO A 217 -22.99 8.05 -1.49
N THR A 218 -23.31 7.16 -2.43
CA THR A 218 -24.40 7.35 -3.39
C THR A 218 -25.42 6.22 -3.27
N ALA A 219 -26.60 6.37 -3.90
CA ALA A 219 -27.62 5.32 -3.90
C ALA A 219 -27.11 4.00 -4.51
N GLN A 220 -26.22 4.07 -5.51
CA GLN A 220 -25.60 2.91 -6.16
C GLN A 220 -24.39 2.38 -5.37
N HIS A 221 -23.65 3.25 -4.70
CA HIS A 221 -22.41 2.94 -4.01
C HIS A 221 -22.41 3.52 -2.59
N PRO A 222 -23.03 2.81 -1.61
CA PRO A 222 -23.17 3.30 -0.24
C PRO A 222 -21.84 3.37 0.52
N SER A 223 -20.82 2.67 0.05
CA SER A 223 -19.46 2.67 0.58
C SER A 223 -18.48 3.46 -0.29
N ARG A 224 -18.98 4.30 -1.20
CA ARG A 224 -18.12 5.13 -2.05
C ARG A 224 -17.30 6.09 -1.22
N THR A 225 -16.00 6.13 -1.50
CA THR A 225 -15.03 7.02 -0.88
C THR A 225 -14.32 7.83 -1.96
N THR A 226 -14.09 9.10 -1.66
CA THR A 226 -13.35 10.04 -2.51
C THR A 226 -12.04 10.42 -1.83
N ILE A 227 -10.93 10.22 -2.53
CA ILE A 227 -9.61 10.70 -2.15
C ILE A 227 -9.42 12.08 -2.79
N LEU A 228 -9.51 13.13 -1.98
CA LEU A 228 -9.31 14.51 -2.40
C LEU A 228 -7.82 14.84 -2.37
N ILE A 229 -7.30 15.31 -3.50
CA ILE A 229 -5.92 15.73 -3.70
C ILE A 229 -5.93 17.24 -3.87
N LYS A 230 -5.40 17.98 -2.90
CA LYS A 230 -5.23 19.43 -2.98
C LYS A 230 -3.76 19.76 -3.20
N LEU A 231 -3.43 20.20 -4.41
CA LEU A 231 -2.06 20.44 -4.85
C LEU A 231 -1.48 21.69 -4.19
N GLU A 232 -0.16 21.69 -3.96
CA GLU A 232 0.53 22.92 -3.62
C GLU A 232 0.57 23.89 -4.81
N LYS A 233 0.60 25.19 -4.52
CA LYS A 233 0.69 26.26 -5.52
C LYS A 233 1.88 26.07 -6.47
N SER A 234 3.01 25.60 -5.95
CA SER A 234 4.24 25.32 -6.70
C SER A 234 4.03 24.33 -7.84
N VAL A 235 3.13 23.35 -7.67
CA VAL A 235 2.78 22.36 -8.69
C VAL A 235 2.03 23.00 -9.83
N LEU A 236 1.06 23.87 -9.54
CA LEU A 236 0.28 24.56 -10.55
C LEU A 236 1.15 25.50 -11.39
N GLU A 237 2.02 26.27 -10.73
CA GLU A 237 2.97 27.16 -11.39
C GLU A 237 3.90 26.37 -12.32
N ARG A 238 4.42 25.22 -11.87
CA ARG A 238 5.26 24.33 -12.68
C ARG A 238 4.49 23.76 -13.88
N GLU A 239 3.26 23.28 -13.68
CA GLU A 239 2.45 22.74 -14.78
C GLU A 239 2.11 23.79 -15.82
N GLU A 240 1.90 25.05 -15.42
CA GLU A 240 1.67 26.16 -16.35
C GLU A 240 2.90 26.45 -17.22
N LEU A 241 4.10 26.46 -16.62
CA LEU A 241 5.35 26.64 -17.36
C LEU A 241 5.61 25.53 -18.38
N LEU A 242 5.18 24.29 -18.10
CA LEU A 242 5.34 23.13 -18.98
C LEU A 242 4.26 23.01 -20.06
N LYS A 243 3.31 23.95 -20.14
CA LYS A 243 2.34 24.02 -21.27
C LYS A 243 2.88 24.80 -22.46
N GLN A 244 3.90 25.64 -22.25
CA GLN A 244 4.61 26.37 -23.30
C GLN A 244 5.53 25.41 -24.07
#